data_AF-A0A916E6W9-F1
#
_entry.id   AF-A0A916E6W9-F1
#
_cell.length_a   1.000
_cell.length_b   1.000
_cell.length_c   1.000
_cell.angle_alpha   90.00
_cell.angle_beta   90.00
_cell.angle_gamma   90.00
#
_symmetry.space_group_name_H-M   'P 1'
#
loop_
_entity.id
_entity.type
_entity.pdbx_description
1 polymer ?
#
loop_
_entity_poly.entity_id
_entity_poly.type
_entity_poly.pdbx_seq_one_letter_code
_entity_poly.pdbx_strand_id
1 'polypeptide(L)'
;MIPEVGYASNDLNFDIDIDNTQSKLISKSLSLKGYISNDLDFDIDINDSRSKLISKSLKSSSLKGYISNDLDFDIDIDDTRSSKLISKSLKSSSLKGYASNDLDFDIDIDDTRSKLISKSLKSSSHKDYISNDLDFDIDINTQRSNIRKDIINSNKSIDWYKEAAENKDALFNLGYCYEKGIGTEVNETKAFELYKLAAESGNEKALFNLGYCYEEGIGTEVDEIRAFELYKLAAEKGYITAQNYLGYCYKEGIGTEVNETKAFELHKLAAESGGNEVALFNLGYCYEEGIGTEVNETKAFELYKLAAESGNEKALFNVGYCYEEGIGTEVNEIKAFELYKLAAESGNEKALFNLGYCYEEGIGTEVDEIRAFELYKLAAEKGYITAQNYLGYCYKEGIGTEVNETKAFELHKLAAESGGNEVALFNLGYCYEEGIGTEVNETKAFELYKLAAESGNEEALFNLGYCYEEGIGTEINKIEAFKLYKLAAEKGYITAQYCYEEGIGTEVNEIKAFELYKLAVEKGHITAQNNLGYL
;
A
#
# COMPACT_ATOMS: atom_id res chain seq x y z
N MET A 1 27.25 7.22 46.01
CA MET A 1 28.32 7.22 45.00
C MET A 1 28.01 5.99 44.17
N ILE A 2 27.21 6.19 43.13
CA ILE A 2 26.77 5.11 42.22
C ILE A 2 27.86 5.02 41.14
N PRO A 3 28.27 3.83 40.69
CA PRO A 3 29.44 3.68 39.82
C PRO A 3 29.24 4.46 38.51
N GLU A 4 30.34 4.89 37.89
CA GLU A 4 30.34 5.13 36.44
C GLU A 4 29.95 3.78 35.81
N VAL A 5 28.67 3.60 35.47
CA VAL A 5 28.16 2.32 34.99
C VAL A 5 28.61 2.15 33.54
N GLY A 6 29.72 1.44 33.36
CA GLY A 6 29.97 0.70 32.14
C GLY A 6 29.04 -0.51 32.16
N TYR A 7 28.13 -0.57 31.18
CA TYR A 7 27.20 -1.67 30.88
C TYR A 7 26.20 -2.05 32.00
N ALA A 8 24.92 -1.87 31.72
CA ALA A 8 23.80 -2.49 32.45
C ALA A 8 22.99 -3.34 31.45
N SER A 9 22.55 -4.53 31.85
CA SER A 9 21.92 -5.55 30.98
C SER A 9 20.55 -6.03 31.48
N ASN A 10 19.92 -5.29 32.40
CA ASN A 10 18.60 -5.60 32.97
C ASN A 10 17.70 -4.37 32.88
N ASP A 11 16.38 -4.59 32.83
CA ASP A 11 15.35 -3.54 32.92
C ASP A 11 15.52 -2.72 34.20
N LEU A 12 15.38 -1.40 34.09
CA LEU A 12 15.60 -0.45 35.17
C LEU A 12 14.35 0.41 35.39
N ASN A 13 13.32 -0.16 36.04
CA ASN A 13 12.16 0.63 36.45
C ASN A 13 12.51 1.47 37.68
N PHE A 14 12.36 2.78 37.57
CA PHE A 14 12.54 3.71 38.68
C PHE A 14 11.20 4.35 39.05
N ASP A 15 10.46 3.68 39.94
CA ASP A 15 9.37 4.33 40.69
C ASP A 15 10.00 5.32 41.71
N ILE A 16 10.02 6.62 41.40
CA ILE A 16 10.62 7.62 42.28
C ILE A 16 9.55 8.56 42.86
N ASP A 17 9.05 8.23 44.05
CA ASP A 17 8.30 9.17 44.90
C ASP A 17 9.29 10.14 45.60
N ILE A 18 9.55 11.30 44.99
CA ILE A 18 10.69 12.16 45.35
C ILE A 18 10.45 12.99 46.61
N ASP A 19 11.23 12.72 47.66
CA ASP A 19 11.48 13.67 48.76
C ASP A 19 12.66 14.64 48.48
N ASN A 20 12.77 15.72 49.26
CA ASN A 20 13.80 16.77 49.10
C ASN A 20 15.25 16.26 49.14
N THR A 21 15.49 15.06 49.65
CA THR A 21 16.79 14.42 49.80
C THR A 21 17.16 13.62 48.56
N GLN A 22 16.18 13.00 47.89
CA GLN A 22 16.34 12.23 46.64
C GLN A 22 16.52 13.12 45.39
N SER A 23 16.00 14.35 45.39
CA SER A 23 16.17 15.32 44.28
C SER A 23 17.65 15.66 43.97
N LYS A 24 18.55 15.61 44.96
CA LYS A 24 20.00 15.79 44.73
C LYS A 24 20.66 14.60 44.03
N LEU A 25 20.11 13.39 44.19
CA LEU A 25 20.58 12.19 43.47
C LEU A 25 20.22 12.25 41.99
N ILE A 26 19.04 12.79 41.64
CA ILE A 26 18.58 12.98 40.25
C ILE A 26 19.48 13.95 39.48
N SER A 27 19.95 15.03 40.12
CA SER A 27 20.92 15.95 39.49
C SER A 27 22.26 15.29 39.14
N LYS A 28 22.57 14.15 39.76
CA LYS A 28 23.75 13.32 39.48
C LYS A 28 23.47 12.13 38.58
N SER A 29 22.23 11.62 38.48
CA SER A 29 21.87 10.50 37.59
C SER A 29 21.56 10.96 36.16
N LEU A 30 21.06 12.18 35.95
CA LEU A 30 20.79 12.77 34.63
C LEU A 30 22.06 13.16 33.83
N SER A 31 23.25 12.88 34.36
CA SER A 31 24.50 12.88 33.60
C SER A 31 24.88 11.45 33.22
N LEU A 32 24.04 10.81 32.41
CA LEU A 32 24.33 9.50 31.83
C LEU A 32 25.36 9.65 30.69
N LYS A 33 26.50 8.98 30.87
CA LYS A 33 27.46 8.68 29.81
C LYS A 33 27.57 7.16 29.72
N GLY A 34 27.04 6.55 28.68
CA GLY A 34 27.03 5.10 28.52
C GLY A 34 25.98 4.60 27.54
N TYR A 35 26.02 3.30 27.28
CA TYR A 35 25.07 2.55 26.46
C TYR A 35 24.02 1.90 27.37
N ILE A 36 22.74 2.02 27.05
CA ILE A 36 21.65 1.35 27.77
C ILE A 36 20.84 0.53 26.77
N SER A 37 20.67 -0.77 27.05
CA SER A 37 20.09 -1.74 26.10
C SER A 37 18.61 -2.04 26.28
N ASN A 38 17.92 -1.39 27.22
CA ASN A 38 16.57 -1.75 27.66
C ASN A 38 15.74 -0.48 27.96
N ASP A 39 14.42 -0.65 28.11
CA ASP A 39 13.42 0.40 28.37
C ASP A 39 13.77 1.21 29.63
N LEU A 40 13.51 2.52 29.61
CA LEU A 40 13.65 3.41 30.77
C LEU A 40 12.38 4.23 30.99
N ASP A 41 11.64 3.86 32.03
CA ASP A 41 10.43 4.56 32.44
C ASP A 41 10.74 5.52 33.60
N PHE A 42 10.28 6.77 33.49
CA PHE A 42 10.36 7.78 34.55
C PHE A 42 9.01 8.45 34.83
N ASP A 43 8.36 8.06 35.91
CA ASP A 43 7.18 8.77 36.44
C ASP A 43 7.60 9.90 37.39
N ILE A 44 7.26 11.16 37.08
CA ILE A 44 7.68 12.33 37.87
C ILE A 44 6.53 13.34 38.12
N ASP A 45 6.05 13.38 39.36
CA ASP A 45 5.07 14.37 39.86
C ASP A 45 5.72 15.71 40.30
N ILE A 46 5.44 16.82 39.59
CA ILE A 46 6.07 18.14 39.83
C ILE A 46 5.10 19.21 40.37
N ASN A 47 5.43 19.80 41.54
CA ASN A 47 4.77 20.98 42.12
C ASN A 47 5.71 22.24 42.21
N ASP A 48 5.17 23.42 42.58
CA ASP A 48 5.87 24.74 42.60
C ASP A 48 7.18 24.78 43.40
N SER A 49 7.33 23.93 44.42
CA SER A 49 8.56 23.83 45.21
C SER A 49 9.63 22.96 44.54
N ARG A 50 9.21 21.98 43.72
CA ARG A 50 10.02 20.97 43.04
C ARG A 50 10.55 21.47 41.68
N SER A 51 9.80 22.33 40.99
CA SER A 51 10.14 22.80 39.63
C SER A 51 11.42 23.62 39.53
N LYS A 52 11.84 24.34 40.58
CA LYS A 52 13.12 25.10 40.59
C LYS A 52 14.36 24.19 40.60
N LEU A 53 14.29 23.06 41.31
CA LEU A 53 15.37 22.08 41.40
C LEU A 53 15.49 21.27 40.12
N ILE A 54 14.35 20.82 39.57
CA ILE A 54 14.30 20.14 38.26
C ILE A 54 14.78 21.06 37.13
N SER A 55 14.34 22.33 37.11
CA SER A 55 14.88 23.37 36.20
C SER A 55 16.41 23.51 36.30
N LYS A 56 16.98 23.35 37.50
CA LYS A 56 18.43 23.45 37.72
C LYS A 56 19.15 22.20 37.24
N SER A 57 18.58 21.01 37.46
CA SER A 57 19.10 19.73 36.97
C SER A 57 19.07 19.64 35.44
N LEU A 58 17.94 20.01 34.80
CA LEU A 58 17.79 20.04 33.33
C LEU A 58 18.76 21.03 32.66
N LYS A 59 19.08 22.14 33.32
CA LYS A 59 20.13 23.09 32.86
C LYS A 59 21.54 22.50 32.90
N SER A 60 21.78 21.48 33.71
CA SER A 60 23.09 20.86 33.92
C SER A 60 23.22 19.46 33.29
N SER A 61 22.12 18.85 32.86
CA SER A 61 22.12 17.52 32.24
C SER A 61 22.68 17.60 30.82
N SER A 62 23.64 16.74 30.53
CA SER A 62 24.02 16.38 29.17
C SER A 62 23.84 14.88 29.06
N LEU A 63 22.76 14.41 28.44
CA LEU A 63 22.73 13.04 27.95
C LEU A 63 23.80 12.93 26.85
N LYS A 64 24.62 11.88 26.91
CA LYS A 64 25.51 11.45 25.84
C LYS A 64 25.51 9.93 25.84
N GLY A 65 24.66 9.31 25.03
CA GLY A 65 24.51 7.86 25.02
C GLY A 65 23.54 7.37 23.93
N TYR A 66 23.57 6.04 23.73
CA TYR A 66 22.70 5.27 22.85
C TYR A 66 21.74 4.48 23.74
N ILE A 67 20.44 4.57 23.46
CA ILE A 67 19.37 3.81 24.14
C ILE A 67 18.71 2.93 23.08
N SER A 68 18.66 1.61 23.31
CA SER A 68 18.21 0.68 22.27
C SER A 68 16.69 0.41 22.25
N ASN A 69 15.94 0.89 23.23
CA ASN A 69 14.48 0.72 23.32
C ASN A 69 13.79 2.02 23.80
N ASP A 70 12.49 1.94 24.13
CA ASP A 70 11.58 3.03 24.48
C ASP A 70 12.06 3.83 25.70
N LEU A 71 11.77 5.13 25.71
CA LEU A 71 12.16 6.06 26.76
C LEU A 71 10.96 6.93 27.15
N ASP A 72 10.23 6.49 28.18
CA ASP A 72 8.98 7.12 28.59
C ASP A 72 9.21 8.09 29.75
N PHE A 73 8.77 9.33 29.57
CA PHE A 73 8.79 10.37 30.60
C PHE A 73 7.39 10.91 30.87
N ASP A 74 6.75 10.39 31.91
CA ASP A 74 5.47 10.89 32.41
C ASP A 74 5.73 12.03 33.41
N ILE A 75 5.44 13.27 32.99
CA ILE A 75 5.65 14.45 33.83
C ILE A 75 4.34 15.20 34.06
N ASP A 76 3.78 15.02 35.25
CA ASP A 76 2.58 15.72 35.68
C ASP A 76 2.92 17.10 36.27
N ILE A 77 2.40 18.20 35.69
CA ILE A 77 2.70 19.59 36.10
C ILE A 77 1.42 20.38 36.39
N ASP A 78 1.06 20.48 37.66
CA ASP A 78 -0.21 21.08 38.11
C ASP A 78 -0.25 22.63 38.08
N ASP A 79 0.90 23.32 38.05
CA ASP A 79 0.96 24.79 38.22
C ASP A 79 1.71 25.61 37.13
N THR A 80 1.18 26.80 36.83
CA THR A 80 1.64 27.71 35.76
C THR A 80 3.08 28.24 35.97
N ARG A 81 3.54 28.32 37.21
CA ARG A 81 4.88 28.84 37.55
C ARG A 81 5.93 27.76 37.29
N SER A 82 5.63 26.51 37.60
CA SER A 82 6.40 25.33 37.24
C SER A 82 6.51 25.16 35.72
N SER A 83 5.41 25.30 34.97
CA SER A 83 5.45 25.23 33.50
C SER A 83 6.38 26.30 32.89
N LYS A 84 6.36 27.55 33.39
CA LYS A 84 7.26 28.63 32.93
C LYS A 84 8.73 28.39 33.28
N LEU A 85 9.00 27.79 34.44
CA LEU A 85 10.36 27.48 34.91
C LEU A 85 11.00 26.35 34.11
N ILE A 86 10.24 25.30 33.83
CA ILE A 86 10.65 24.14 33.03
C ILE A 86 10.82 24.56 31.57
N SER A 87 9.85 25.28 30.99
CA SER A 87 9.95 25.91 29.66
C SER A 87 11.24 26.72 29.46
N LYS A 88 11.60 27.56 30.43
CA LYS A 88 12.84 28.36 30.37
C LYS A 88 14.11 27.51 30.49
N SER A 89 14.01 26.32 31.09
CA SER A 89 15.14 25.41 31.31
C SER A 89 15.37 24.49 30.12
N LEU A 90 14.30 24.02 29.48
CA LEU A 90 14.31 23.31 28.19
C LEU A 90 14.94 24.15 27.07
N LYS A 91 14.70 25.47 27.06
CA LYS A 91 15.40 26.41 26.15
C LYS A 91 16.92 26.41 26.30
N SER A 92 17.43 26.01 27.46
CA SER A 92 18.85 26.10 27.83
C SER A 92 19.53 24.74 27.97
N SER A 93 18.79 23.63 27.91
CA SER A 93 19.32 22.27 27.97
C SER A 93 19.76 21.79 26.58
N SER A 94 20.93 21.16 26.49
CA SER A 94 21.36 20.44 25.28
C SER A 94 21.20 18.94 25.50
N LEU A 95 20.08 18.37 25.06
CA LEU A 95 20.00 16.92 24.85
C LEU A 95 20.87 16.56 23.63
N LYS A 96 21.54 15.40 23.70
CA LYS A 96 22.31 14.76 22.63
C LYS A 96 22.20 13.25 22.84
N GLY A 97 21.32 12.58 22.12
CA GLY A 97 21.08 11.14 22.31
C GLY A 97 20.29 10.52 21.16
N TYR A 98 20.38 9.20 21.06
CA TYR A 98 19.68 8.35 20.11
C TYR A 98 18.80 7.36 20.88
N ALA A 99 17.54 7.22 20.48
CA ALA A 99 16.63 6.13 20.86
C ALA A 99 16.22 5.40 19.57
N SER A 100 16.24 4.07 19.56
CA SER A 100 15.88 3.28 18.36
C SER A 100 14.39 3.01 18.20
N ASN A 101 13.57 3.25 19.23
CA ASN A 101 12.10 3.20 19.20
C ASN A 101 11.52 4.47 19.86
N ASP A 102 10.19 4.48 20.05
CA ASP A 102 9.35 5.62 20.39
C ASP A 102 9.87 6.40 21.61
N LEU A 103 9.67 7.72 21.58
CA LEU A 103 10.16 8.63 22.59
C LEU A 103 8.97 9.41 23.14
N ASP A 104 8.26 8.80 24.07
CA ASP A 104 7.00 9.32 24.57
C ASP A 104 7.26 10.30 25.73
N PHE A 105 6.73 11.50 25.55
CA PHE A 105 6.77 12.58 26.54
C PHE A 105 5.33 12.98 26.83
N ASP A 106 4.69 12.23 27.72
CA ASP A 106 3.38 12.58 28.22
C ASP A 106 3.52 13.69 29.28
N ILE A 107 3.15 14.90 28.86
CA ILE A 107 3.08 16.06 29.73
C ILE A 107 1.65 16.56 29.75
N ASP A 108 0.90 16.15 30.77
CA ASP A 108 -0.51 16.54 30.93
C ASP A 108 -0.57 18.05 31.28
N ILE A 109 -1.00 18.88 30.32
CA ILE A 109 -0.97 20.35 30.44
C ILE A 109 -2.23 20.98 29.84
N ASP A 110 -2.92 21.85 30.60
CA ASP A 110 -4.05 22.64 30.09
C ASP A 110 -3.73 23.47 28.81
N ASP A 111 -4.72 23.64 27.93
CA ASP A 111 -4.64 24.23 26.57
C ASP A 111 -4.02 25.65 26.48
N THR A 112 -4.01 26.39 27.59
CA THR A 112 -3.36 27.71 27.66
C THR A 112 -1.85 27.63 27.90
N ARG A 113 -1.39 26.55 28.54
CA ARG A 113 0.00 26.35 28.98
C ARG A 113 0.81 25.55 27.96
N SER A 114 0.20 24.68 27.16
CA SER A 114 0.85 23.96 26.03
C SER A 114 1.44 24.92 24.99
N LYS A 115 0.77 26.06 24.73
CA LYS A 115 1.21 27.14 23.83
C LYS A 115 2.52 27.83 24.28
N LEU A 116 2.84 27.79 25.58
CA LEU A 116 4.03 28.40 26.17
C LEU A 116 5.27 27.50 26.06
N ILE A 117 5.07 26.18 26.23
CA ILE A 117 6.12 25.16 26.11
C ILE A 117 6.42 24.87 24.63
N SER A 118 5.41 24.73 23.78
CA SER A 118 5.59 24.57 22.31
C SER A 118 6.34 25.74 21.67
N LYS A 119 6.03 26.99 22.02
CA LYS A 119 6.77 28.19 21.59
C LYS A 119 8.21 28.21 22.11
N SER A 120 8.50 27.44 23.16
CA SER A 120 9.82 27.34 23.77
C SER A 120 10.67 26.26 23.11
N LEU A 121 10.09 25.09 22.83
CA LEU A 121 10.67 24.00 22.03
C LEU A 121 10.97 24.44 20.59
N LYS A 122 10.10 25.26 19.97
CA LYS A 122 10.35 25.90 18.67
C LYS A 122 11.53 26.89 18.66
N SER A 123 11.98 27.35 19.83
CA SER A 123 13.06 28.34 19.98
C SER A 123 14.37 27.77 20.51
N SER A 124 14.39 26.51 20.94
CA SER A 124 15.60 25.79 21.34
C SER A 124 16.28 25.18 20.11
N SER A 125 17.61 25.22 20.07
CA SER A 125 18.40 24.54 19.05
C SER A 125 18.51 23.05 19.39
N HIS A 126 17.44 22.29 19.21
CA HIS A 126 17.48 20.83 19.28
C HIS A 126 18.14 20.29 17.99
N LYS A 127 19.02 19.29 18.12
CA LYS A 127 19.88 18.77 17.04
C LYS A 127 19.86 17.24 17.02
N ASP A 128 18.70 16.59 17.04
CA ASP A 128 18.62 15.12 17.11
C ASP A 128 17.55 14.54 16.17
N TYR A 129 17.67 13.24 15.84
CA TYR A 129 16.91 12.43 14.87
C TYR A 129 16.20 11.30 15.62
N ILE A 130 14.94 10.98 15.26
CA ILE A 130 14.08 9.95 15.88
C ILE A 130 13.56 9.07 14.73
N SER A 131 13.74 7.74 14.84
CA SER A 131 13.64 6.82 13.69
C SER A 131 12.31 6.10 13.51
N ASN A 132 11.37 6.17 14.46
CA ASN A 132 9.92 5.96 14.31
C ASN A 132 9.24 6.47 15.59
N ASP A 133 7.91 6.47 15.61
CA ASP A 133 6.96 7.41 16.21
C ASP A 133 7.42 8.36 17.34
N LEU A 134 7.00 9.62 17.15
CA LEU A 134 7.03 10.64 18.19
C LEU A 134 5.58 10.79 18.64
N ASP A 135 5.11 9.94 19.53
CA ASP A 135 3.82 10.18 20.18
C ASP A 135 4.02 11.26 21.25
N PHE A 136 3.98 12.51 20.75
CA PHE A 136 3.46 13.58 21.57
C PHE A 136 1.94 13.44 21.51
N ASP A 137 1.33 12.83 22.52
CA ASP A 137 -0.09 12.99 22.79
C ASP A 137 -0.35 14.40 23.38
N ILE A 138 -0.03 15.41 22.57
CA ILE A 138 -0.61 16.73 22.68
C ILE A 138 -1.72 16.75 21.63
N ASP A 139 -2.97 16.63 22.07
CA ASP A 139 -4.17 16.79 21.25
C ASP A 139 -4.22 18.18 20.60
N ILE A 140 -3.49 18.34 19.51
CA ILE A 140 -3.50 19.50 18.62
C ILE A 140 -3.50 18.96 17.19
N ASN A 141 -4.70 18.69 16.71
CA ASN A 141 -5.03 18.62 15.30
C ASN A 141 -4.34 19.79 14.54
N THR A 142 -3.72 19.48 13.40
CA THR A 142 -3.26 20.40 12.33
C THR A 142 -1.81 20.97 12.32
N GLN A 143 -0.82 20.45 13.08
CA GLN A 143 0.61 20.88 12.92
C GLN A 143 1.67 19.75 12.78
N ARG A 144 1.26 18.49 12.54
CA ARG A 144 2.17 17.33 12.42
C ARG A 144 3.22 17.42 11.28
N SER A 145 2.93 18.07 10.15
CA SER A 145 3.81 17.97 8.96
C SER A 145 5.04 18.89 8.95
N ASN A 146 5.02 20.00 9.70
CA ASN A 146 6.12 20.97 9.67
C ASN A 146 7.23 20.68 10.69
N ILE A 147 6.92 19.98 11.79
CA ILE A 147 7.92 19.57 12.79
C ILE A 147 8.77 18.39 12.28
N ARG A 148 8.16 17.48 11.49
CA ARG A 148 8.84 16.35 10.82
C ARG A 148 10.01 16.78 9.91
N LYS A 149 9.93 17.97 9.30
CA LYS A 149 10.95 18.48 8.36
C LYS A 149 12.18 19.10 9.03
N ASP A 150 12.08 19.61 10.25
CA ASP A 150 13.17 20.34 10.91
C ASP A 150 14.08 19.44 11.79
N ILE A 151 13.62 18.24 12.15
CA ILE A 151 14.31 17.30 13.07
C ILE A 151 15.26 16.34 12.33
N ILE A 152 15.02 16.03 11.04
CA ILE A 152 15.89 15.13 10.26
C ILE A 152 16.97 15.95 9.54
N ASN A 153 18.10 16.20 10.22
CA ASN A 153 19.33 16.57 9.53
C ASN A 153 20.10 15.29 9.19
N SER A 154 19.68 14.62 8.11
CA SER A 154 20.22 13.35 7.59
C SER A 154 21.74 13.32 7.42
N ASN A 155 22.37 14.48 7.23
CA ASN A 155 23.83 14.58 7.12
C ASN A 155 24.59 14.26 8.41
N LYS A 156 23.95 14.32 9.58
CA LYS A 156 24.61 14.03 10.86
C LYS A 156 24.46 12.59 11.30
N SER A 157 23.35 11.91 11.01
CA SER A 157 23.08 10.54 11.48
C SER A 157 24.11 9.54 10.97
N ILE A 158 24.59 9.71 9.74
CA ILE A 158 25.56 8.79 9.15
C ILE A 158 26.91 8.78 9.88
N ASP A 159 27.35 9.92 10.42
CA ASP A 159 28.65 9.98 11.12
C ASP A 159 28.60 9.22 12.44
N TRP A 160 27.44 9.17 13.10
CA TRP A 160 27.24 8.33 14.29
C TRP A 160 27.25 6.84 13.95
N TYR A 161 26.57 6.43 12.87
CA TYR A 161 26.60 5.03 12.45
C TYR A 161 28.02 4.57 12.06
N LYS A 162 28.83 5.46 11.48
CA LYS A 162 30.27 5.18 11.24
C LYS A 162 31.05 5.01 12.54
N GLU A 163 30.81 5.86 13.55
CA GLU A 163 31.48 5.76 14.85
C GLU A 163 31.06 4.49 15.63
N ALA A 164 29.84 4.00 15.42
CA ALA A 164 29.28 2.83 16.07
C ALA A 164 29.38 1.53 15.23
N ALA A 165 30.19 1.51 14.17
CA ALA A 165 30.26 0.41 13.17
C ALA A 165 30.83 -0.94 13.69
N GLU A 166 30.91 -1.10 15.01
CA GLU A 166 31.14 -2.39 15.69
C GLU A 166 29.82 -3.06 16.12
N ASN A 167 28.70 -2.32 16.10
CA ASN A 167 27.36 -2.80 16.42
C ASN A 167 26.61 -3.20 15.14
N LYS A 168 25.92 -4.34 15.19
CA LYS A 168 25.21 -4.94 14.05
C LYS A 168 24.07 -4.06 13.50
N ASP A 169 23.38 -3.31 14.36
CA ASP A 169 22.27 -2.42 13.99
C ASP A 169 22.79 -1.11 13.40
N ALA A 170 23.91 -0.59 13.93
CA ALA A 170 24.61 0.56 13.35
C ALA A 170 25.17 0.23 11.95
N LEU A 171 25.71 -0.99 11.75
CA LEU A 171 26.16 -1.47 10.44
C LEU A 171 24.99 -1.55 9.45
N PHE A 172 23.85 -2.12 9.87
CA PHE A 172 22.63 -2.16 9.06
C PHE A 172 22.17 -0.75 8.65
N ASN A 173 22.03 0.16 9.60
CA ASN A 173 21.58 1.52 9.35
C ASN A 173 22.57 2.32 8.47
N LEU A 174 23.87 2.08 8.62
CA LEU A 174 24.88 2.66 7.75
C LEU A 174 24.74 2.13 6.32
N GLY A 175 24.47 0.83 6.15
CA GLY A 175 24.18 0.23 4.86
C GLY A 175 22.98 0.90 4.18
N TYR A 176 21.90 1.09 4.93
CA TYR A 176 20.69 1.77 4.45
C TYR A 176 20.95 3.24 4.05
N CYS A 177 21.79 3.96 4.80
CA CYS A 177 22.21 5.31 4.41
C CYS A 177 22.94 5.32 3.06
N TYR A 178 23.81 4.36 2.81
CA TYR A 178 24.52 4.24 1.52
C TYR A 178 23.61 3.79 0.38
N GLU A 179 22.64 2.93 0.63
CA GLU A 179 21.67 2.50 -0.38
C GLU A 179 20.77 3.67 -0.82
N LYS A 180 20.23 4.43 0.13
CA LYS A 180 19.27 5.52 -0.14
C LYS A 180 19.91 6.90 -0.36
N GLY A 181 21.23 7.02 -0.19
CA GLY A 181 21.92 8.31 -0.26
C GLY A 181 21.54 9.27 0.88
N ILE A 182 21.21 8.74 2.06
CA ILE A 182 20.81 9.54 3.22
C ILE A 182 22.08 10.03 3.92
N GLY A 183 22.38 11.33 3.78
CA GLY A 183 23.58 11.92 4.37
C GLY A 183 24.88 11.57 3.65
N THR A 184 24.81 10.90 2.50
CA THR A 184 25.94 10.49 1.66
C THR A 184 25.50 10.31 0.20
N GLU A 185 26.44 10.12 -0.72
CA GLU A 185 26.09 9.71 -2.09
C GLU A 185 25.69 8.23 -2.09
N VAL A 186 24.74 7.88 -2.97
CA VAL A 186 24.34 6.48 -3.16
C VAL A 186 25.57 5.63 -3.50
N ASN A 187 25.75 4.53 -2.77
CA ASN A 187 26.84 3.59 -2.97
C ASN A 187 26.37 2.17 -2.66
N GLU A 188 25.90 1.48 -3.68
CA GLU A 188 25.31 0.14 -3.58
C GLU A 188 26.31 -0.91 -3.13
N THR A 189 27.54 -0.88 -3.64
CA THR A 189 28.61 -1.82 -3.23
C THR A 189 28.91 -1.69 -1.73
N LYS A 190 28.96 -0.46 -1.22
CA LYS A 190 29.21 -0.23 0.20
C LYS A 190 28.01 -0.60 1.06
N ALA A 191 26.79 -0.35 0.58
CA ALA A 191 25.56 -0.82 1.25
C ALA A 191 25.57 -2.35 1.39
N PHE A 192 25.86 -3.06 0.30
CA PHE A 192 25.98 -4.51 0.26
C PHE A 192 27.02 -5.04 1.26
N GLU A 193 28.23 -4.48 1.28
CA GLU A 193 29.27 -4.90 2.22
C GLU A 193 28.85 -4.70 3.68
N LEU A 194 28.17 -3.59 4.00
CA LEU A 194 27.70 -3.29 5.35
C LEU A 194 26.54 -4.19 5.78
N TYR A 195 25.58 -4.46 4.89
CA TYR A 195 24.52 -5.43 5.15
C TYR A 195 25.09 -6.83 5.38
N LYS A 196 26.10 -7.22 4.60
CA LYS A 196 26.80 -8.50 4.80
C LYS A 196 27.46 -8.58 6.18
N LEU A 197 28.19 -7.55 6.61
CA LEU A 197 28.82 -7.51 7.93
C LEU A 197 27.78 -7.54 9.07
N ALA A 198 26.68 -6.80 8.93
CA ALA A 198 25.58 -6.80 9.90
C ALA A 198 24.89 -8.17 9.98
N ALA A 199 24.66 -8.81 8.84
CA ALA A 199 24.07 -10.15 8.74
C ALA A 199 24.98 -11.22 9.37
N GLU A 200 26.29 -11.18 9.10
CA GLU A 200 27.29 -12.05 9.74
C GLU A 200 27.34 -11.85 11.26
N SER A 201 27.00 -10.65 11.75
CA SER A 201 26.87 -10.31 13.17
C SER A 201 25.50 -10.66 13.76
N GLY A 202 24.64 -11.33 12.99
CA GLY A 202 23.33 -11.82 13.44
C GLY A 202 22.23 -10.77 13.50
N ASN A 203 22.29 -9.71 12.68
CA ASN A 203 21.18 -8.79 12.48
C ASN A 203 20.21 -9.36 11.42
N GLU A 204 18.96 -9.59 11.83
CA GLU A 204 17.90 -10.19 11.02
C GLU A 204 17.36 -9.27 9.93
N LYS A 205 17.32 -7.95 10.17
CA LYS A 205 16.96 -6.95 9.14
C LYS A 205 18.01 -6.90 8.02
N ALA A 206 19.28 -7.02 8.38
CA ALA A 206 20.39 -7.08 7.45
C ALA A 206 20.43 -8.38 6.65
N LEU A 207 20.03 -9.51 7.25
CA LEU A 207 19.84 -10.76 6.49
C LEU A 207 18.78 -10.58 5.40
N PHE A 208 17.66 -9.96 5.73
CA PHE A 208 16.62 -9.63 4.75
C PHE A 208 17.12 -8.67 3.67
N ASN A 209 17.73 -7.53 4.04
CA ASN A 209 18.23 -6.56 3.06
C ASN A 209 19.38 -7.11 2.21
N LEU A 210 20.21 -8.01 2.74
CA LEU A 210 21.22 -8.71 1.96
C LEU A 210 20.58 -9.63 0.92
N GLY A 211 19.48 -10.30 1.29
CA GLY A 211 18.66 -11.07 0.35
C GLY A 211 18.13 -10.19 -0.78
N TYR A 212 17.58 -9.03 -0.44
CA TYR A 212 17.09 -8.03 -1.39
C TYR A 212 18.18 -7.53 -2.34
N CYS A 213 19.40 -7.32 -1.84
CA CYS A 213 20.53 -6.97 -2.70
C CYS A 213 20.87 -8.07 -3.71
N TYR A 214 20.77 -9.35 -3.35
CA TYR A 214 20.98 -10.45 -4.30
C TYR A 214 19.83 -10.61 -5.29
N GLU A 215 18.59 -10.34 -4.89
CA GLU A 215 17.44 -10.39 -5.80
C GLU A 215 17.52 -9.30 -6.88
N GLU A 216 17.77 -8.06 -6.46
CA GLU A 216 17.78 -6.89 -7.36
C GLU A 216 19.16 -6.61 -8.00
N GLY A 217 20.22 -7.28 -7.56
CA GLY A 217 21.59 -7.02 -8.03
C GLY A 217 22.17 -5.70 -7.50
N ILE A 218 21.77 -5.26 -6.30
CA ILE A 218 22.24 -4.01 -5.68
C ILE A 218 23.62 -4.26 -5.08
N GLY A 219 24.66 -3.71 -5.71
CA GLY A 219 26.05 -3.85 -5.25
C GLY A 219 26.65 -5.25 -5.41
N THR A 220 25.93 -6.18 -6.04
CA THR A 220 26.32 -7.56 -6.36
C THR A 220 25.67 -8.02 -7.68
N GLU A 221 26.06 -9.18 -8.21
CA GLU A 221 25.29 -9.85 -9.26
C GLU A 221 24.00 -10.45 -8.69
N VAL A 222 22.96 -10.54 -9.54
CA VAL A 222 21.67 -11.17 -9.23
C VAL A 222 21.85 -12.67 -8.91
N ASP A 223 21.30 -13.13 -7.80
CA ASP A 223 21.30 -14.52 -7.36
C ASP A 223 20.05 -14.81 -6.49
N GLU A 224 18.96 -15.17 -7.16
CA GLU A 224 17.66 -15.44 -6.51
C GLU A 224 17.73 -16.61 -5.50
N ILE A 225 18.58 -17.61 -5.74
CA ILE A 225 18.74 -18.76 -4.83
C ILE A 225 19.36 -18.29 -3.52
N ARG A 226 20.42 -17.46 -3.58
CA ARG A 226 20.99 -16.87 -2.37
C ARG A 226 20.03 -15.92 -1.68
N ALA A 227 19.27 -15.12 -2.44
CA ALA A 227 18.25 -14.24 -1.87
C ALA A 227 17.24 -15.04 -1.05
N PHE A 228 16.71 -16.12 -1.63
CA PHE A 228 15.79 -17.04 -0.97
C PHE A 228 16.37 -17.66 0.32
N GLU A 229 17.61 -18.15 0.28
CA GLU A 229 18.28 -18.71 1.47
C GLU A 229 18.42 -17.68 2.60
N LEU A 230 18.71 -16.42 2.27
CA LEU A 230 18.83 -15.33 3.24
C LEU A 230 17.48 -14.90 3.82
N TYR A 231 16.44 -14.79 3.00
CA TYR A 231 15.07 -14.56 3.47
C TYR A 231 14.61 -15.66 4.41
N LYS A 232 14.88 -16.91 4.05
CA LYS A 232 14.58 -18.07 4.90
C LYS A 232 15.29 -17.98 6.25
N LEU A 233 16.58 -17.65 6.25
CA LEU A 233 17.35 -17.50 7.49
C LEU A 233 16.84 -16.34 8.37
N ALA A 234 16.44 -15.21 7.76
CA ALA A 234 15.83 -14.10 8.49
C ALA A 234 14.46 -14.48 9.07
N ALA A 235 13.64 -15.21 8.32
CA ALA A 235 12.34 -15.71 8.76
C ALA A 235 12.45 -16.71 9.92
N GLU A 236 13.42 -17.63 9.86
CA GLU A 236 13.74 -18.60 10.93
C GLU A 236 14.20 -17.91 12.22
N LYS A 237 14.77 -16.71 12.11
CA LYS A 237 15.13 -15.85 13.26
C LYS A 237 13.97 -15.03 13.81
N GLY A 238 12.76 -15.19 13.26
CA GLY A 238 11.56 -14.49 13.73
C GLY A 238 11.32 -13.12 13.10
N TYR A 239 12.06 -12.74 12.05
CA TYR A 239 11.79 -11.47 11.39
C TYR A 239 10.51 -11.57 10.53
N ILE A 240 9.44 -10.95 11.01
CA ILE A 240 8.08 -11.05 10.46
C ILE A 240 8.03 -10.61 8.99
N THR A 241 8.72 -9.52 8.63
CA THR A 241 8.78 -9.06 7.23
C THR A 241 9.40 -10.12 6.32
N ALA A 242 10.45 -10.81 6.77
CA ALA A 242 11.04 -11.91 6.03
C ALA A 242 10.14 -13.14 5.98
N GLN A 243 9.37 -13.45 7.03
CA GLN A 243 8.38 -14.53 6.98
C GLN A 243 7.33 -14.27 5.89
N ASN A 244 6.79 -13.04 5.84
CA ASN A 244 5.83 -12.64 4.82
C ASN A 244 6.44 -12.67 3.41
N TYR A 245 7.66 -12.15 3.23
CA TYR A 245 8.32 -12.15 1.92
C TYR A 245 8.73 -13.55 1.47
N LEU A 246 9.13 -14.42 2.39
CA LEU A 246 9.40 -15.83 2.08
C LEU A 246 8.13 -16.54 1.61
N GLY A 247 6.97 -16.19 2.18
CA GLY A 247 5.66 -16.65 1.69
C GLY A 247 5.44 -16.25 0.23
N TYR A 248 5.71 -14.99 -0.11
CA TYR A 248 5.68 -14.49 -1.49
C TYR A 248 6.67 -15.23 -2.41
N CYS A 249 7.90 -15.49 -1.97
CA CYS A 249 8.87 -16.27 -2.75
C CYS A 249 8.37 -17.68 -3.09
N TYR A 250 7.72 -18.36 -2.14
CA TYR A 250 7.12 -19.68 -2.41
C TYR A 250 5.89 -19.60 -3.31
N LYS A 251 5.10 -18.52 -3.26
CA LYS A 251 3.96 -18.31 -4.14
C LYS A 251 4.40 -18.13 -5.59
N GLU A 252 5.39 -17.26 -5.82
CA GLU A 252 5.84 -16.89 -7.18
C GLU A 252 6.96 -17.79 -7.72
N GLY A 253 7.62 -18.58 -6.87
CA GLY A 253 8.76 -19.43 -7.26
C GLY A 253 10.08 -18.67 -7.39
N ILE A 254 10.28 -17.63 -6.58
CA ILE A 254 11.52 -16.81 -6.58
C ILE A 254 12.61 -17.56 -5.81
N GLY A 255 13.67 -17.98 -6.52
CA GLY A 255 14.78 -18.74 -5.93
C GLY A 255 14.43 -20.14 -5.41
N THR A 256 13.20 -20.61 -5.61
CA THR A 256 12.67 -21.92 -5.18
C THR A 256 11.57 -22.40 -6.13
N GLU A 257 11.19 -23.67 -6.07
CA GLU A 257 9.96 -24.15 -6.71
C GLU A 257 8.71 -23.56 -6.01
N VAL A 258 7.65 -23.31 -6.79
CA VAL A 258 6.34 -22.87 -6.29
C VAL A 258 5.80 -23.85 -5.26
N ASN A 259 5.35 -23.32 -4.11
CA ASN A 259 4.75 -24.10 -3.04
C ASN A 259 3.71 -23.27 -2.27
N GLU A 260 2.47 -23.32 -2.74
CA GLU A 260 1.36 -22.55 -2.17
C GLU A 260 1.06 -22.91 -0.71
N THR A 261 1.20 -24.19 -0.32
CA THR A 261 1.00 -24.61 1.07
C THR A 261 1.99 -23.93 2.02
N LYS A 262 3.28 -23.87 1.65
CA LYS A 262 4.27 -23.15 2.44
C LYS A 262 4.05 -21.63 2.42
N ALA A 263 3.62 -21.09 1.29
CA ALA A 263 3.27 -19.67 1.19
C ALA A 263 2.17 -19.32 2.21
N PHE A 264 1.10 -20.11 2.23
CA PHE A 264 0.00 -19.97 3.19
C PHE A 264 0.48 -20.10 4.64
N GLU A 265 1.25 -21.13 4.97
CA GLU A 265 1.78 -21.34 6.33
C GLU A 265 2.64 -20.16 6.82
N LEU A 266 3.44 -19.56 5.94
CA LEU A 266 4.30 -18.42 6.25
C LEU A 266 3.51 -17.12 6.40
N HIS A 267 2.56 -16.83 5.50
CA HIS A 267 1.69 -15.67 5.65
C HIS A 267 0.84 -15.76 6.92
N LYS A 268 0.35 -16.97 7.24
CA LYS A 268 -0.37 -17.24 8.48
C LYS A 268 0.50 -17.01 9.71
N LEU A 269 1.72 -17.56 9.71
CA LEU A 269 2.67 -17.37 10.81
C LEU A 269 3.00 -15.89 11.01
N ALA A 270 3.25 -15.16 9.92
CA ALA A 270 3.54 -13.73 9.96
C ALA A 270 2.36 -12.94 10.55
N ALA A 271 1.13 -13.24 10.12
CA ALA A 271 -0.09 -12.60 10.64
C ALA A 271 -0.31 -12.88 12.13
N GLU A 272 -0.12 -14.12 12.59
CA GLU A 272 -0.33 -14.54 13.99
C GLU A 272 0.76 -14.02 14.95
N SER A 273 1.96 -13.72 14.45
CA SER A 273 3.12 -13.33 15.27
C SER A 273 3.19 -11.82 15.57
N GLY A 274 2.05 -11.13 15.62
CA GLY A 274 1.99 -9.66 15.68
C GLY A 274 2.21 -9.01 14.32
N GLY A 275 1.74 -9.68 13.26
CA GLY A 275 1.95 -9.28 11.88
C GLY A 275 1.49 -7.87 11.56
N ASN A 276 2.36 -7.12 10.89
CA ASN A 276 2.04 -5.85 10.24
C ASN A 276 0.89 -6.05 9.21
N GLU A 277 0.17 -4.98 8.92
CA GLU A 277 -0.98 -4.87 8.03
C GLU A 277 -0.81 -5.54 6.64
N VAL A 278 0.42 -5.72 6.16
CA VAL A 278 0.74 -6.45 4.91
C VAL A 278 0.56 -7.96 5.05
N ALA A 279 0.94 -8.55 6.20
CA ALA A 279 0.81 -9.99 6.42
C ALA A 279 -0.67 -10.41 6.53
N LEU A 280 -1.48 -9.59 7.21
CA LEU A 280 -2.93 -9.77 7.28
C LEU A 280 -3.56 -9.72 5.89
N PHE A 281 -3.18 -8.75 5.06
CA PHE A 281 -3.65 -8.64 3.69
C PHE A 281 -3.29 -9.87 2.85
N ASN A 282 -2.03 -10.31 2.88
CA ASN A 282 -1.59 -11.48 2.10
C ASN A 282 -2.29 -12.78 2.55
N LEU A 283 -2.53 -12.94 3.85
CA LEU A 283 -3.30 -14.09 4.34
C LEU A 283 -4.77 -14.03 3.90
N GLY A 284 -5.37 -12.84 3.90
CA GLY A 284 -6.72 -12.61 3.35
C GLY A 284 -6.79 -13.03 1.89
N TYR A 285 -5.81 -12.62 1.10
CA TYR A 285 -5.69 -12.99 -0.31
C TYR A 285 -5.53 -14.50 -0.53
N CYS A 286 -4.78 -15.18 0.33
CA CYS A 286 -4.69 -16.64 0.25
C CYS A 286 -6.04 -17.33 0.48
N TYR A 287 -6.88 -16.81 1.39
CA TYR A 287 -8.22 -17.35 1.60
C TYR A 287 -9.21 -16.98 0.50
N GLU A 288 -9.08 -15.80 -0.12
CA GLU A 288 -9.91 -15.40 -1.26
C GLU A 288 -9.67 -16.32 -2.47
N GLU A 289 -8.40 -16.52 -2.83
CA GLU A 289 -8.01 -17.28 -4.03
C GLU A 289 -7.85 -18.79 -3.78
N GLY A 290 -7.85 -19.24 -2.52
CA GLY A 290 -7.58 -20.64 -2.18
C GLY A 290 -6.11 -21.05 -2.38
N ILE A 291 -5.17 -20.12 -2.17
CA ILE A 291 -3.73 -20.38 -2.32
C ILE A 291 -3.25 -21.16 -1.09
N GLY A 292 -2.93 -22.44 -1.28
CA GLY A 292 -2.43 -23.31 -0.20
C GLY A 292 -3.45 -23.66 0.89
N THR A 293 -4.71 -23.25 0.71
CA THR A 293 -5.86 -23.48 1.59
C THR A 293 -7.13 -23.62 0.75
N GLU A 294 -8.24 -24.08 1.34
CA GLU A 294 -9.55 -23.94 0.70
C GLU A 294 -10.00 -22.47 0.69
N VAL A 295 -10.72 -22.08 -0.37
CA VAL A 295 -11.37 -20.76 -0.48
C VAL A 295 -12.27 -20.51 0.74
N ASN A 296 -12.13 -19.33 1.35
CA ASN A 296 -12.93 -18.92 2.49
C ASN A 296 -13.13 -17.40 2.48
N GLU A 297 -14.19 -16.97 1.80
CA GLU A 297 -14.53 -15.56 1.63
C GLU A 297 -14.75 -14.83 2.97
N THR A 298 -15.39 -15.47 3.95
CA THR A 298 -15.62 -14.86 5.28
C THR A 298 -14.30 -14.55 5.99
N LYS A 299 -13.34 -15.49 5.97
CA LYS A 299 -12.02 -15.25 6.55
C LYS A 299 -11.23 -14.21 5.77
N ALA A 300 -11.32 -14.23 4.44
CA ALA A 300 -10.67 -13.23 3.58
C ALA A 300 -11.17 -11.83 3.96
N PHE A 301 -12.49 -11.65 4.04
CA PHE A 301 -13.12 -10.40 4.45
C PHE A 301 -12.69 -9.94 5.85
N GLU A 302 -12.71 -10.83 6.85
CA GLU A 302 -12.27 -10.51 8.21
C GLU A 302 -10.80 -10.04 8.25
N LEU A 303 -9.92 -10.72 7.51
CA LEU A 303 -8.49 -10.39 7.46
C LEU A 303 -8.22 -9.09 6.70
N TYR A 304 -8.92 -8.84 5.59
CA TYR A 304 -8.85 -7.56 4.89
C TYR A 304 -9.34 -6.41 5.77
N LYS A 305 -10.41 -6.61 6.53
CA LYS A 305 -10.92 -5.61 7.47
C LYS A 305 -9.89 -5.29 8.57
N LEU A 306 -9.26 -6.32 9.14
CA LEU A 306 -8.17 -6.13 10.11
C LEU A 306 -6.98 -5.40 9.50
N ALA A 307 -6.54 -5.79 8.30
CA ALA A 307 -5.46 -5.13 7.58
C ALA A 307 -5.76 -3.65 7.32
N ALA A 308 -6.99 -3.33 6.91
CA ALA A 308 -7.45 -1.96 6.68
C ALA A 308 -7.47 -1.13 7.98
N GLU A 309 -7.96 -1.71 9.09
CA GLU A 309 -7.95 -1.09 10.42
C GLU A 309 -6.53 -0.83 10.93
N SER A 310 -5.55 -1.65 10.51
CA SER A 310 -4.12 -1.45 10.78
C SER A 310 -3.40 -0.54 9.78
N GLY A 311 -4.12 0.14 8.87
CA GLY A 311 -3.55 1.14 7.96
C GLY A 311 -3.15 0.62 6.58
N ASN A 312 -3.51 -0.62 6.19
CA ASN A 312 -3.25 -1.11 4.85
C ASN A 312 -4.20 -0.46 3.82
N GLU A 313 -3.65 0.42 3.00
CA GLU A 313 -4.42 1.15 1.99
C GLU A 313 -4.98 0.26 0.86
N LYS A 314 -4.30 -0.85 0.54
CA LYS A 314 -4.81 -1.82 -0.45
C LYS A 314 -5.99 -2.61 0.12
N ALA A 315 -5.94 -2.91 1.42
CA ALA A 315 -7.02 -3.62 2.09
C ALA A 315 -8.31 -2.78 2.12
N LEU A 316 -8.24 -1.45 2.24
CA LEU A 316 -9.42 -0.58 2.16
C LEU A 316 -10.22 -0.79 0.87
N PHE A 317 -9.53 -0.89 -0.27
CA PHE A 317 -10.16 -1.19 -1.56
C PHE A 317 -10.81 -2.59 -1.54
N ASN A 318 -10.10 -3.62 -1.09
CA ASN A 318 -10.63 -4.99 -1.06
C ASN A 318 -11.84 -5.13 -0.12
N VAL A 319 -11.85 -4.44 1.03
CA VAL A 319 -13.02 -4.42 1.93
C VAL A 319 -14.20 -3.73 1.25
N GLY A 320 -13.96 -2.63 0.53
CA GLY A 320 -14.99 -1.95 -0.27
C GLY A 320 -15.59 -2.88 -1.31
N TYR A 321 -14.74 -3.61 -2.04
CA TYR A 321 -15.15 -4.60 -3.03
C TYR A 321 -15.94 -5.76 -2.43
N CYS A 322 -15.53 -6.26 -1.25
CA CYS A 322 -16.30 -7.28 -0.55
C CYS A 322 -17.70 -6.82 -0.18
N TYR A 323 -17.87 -5.54 0.21
CA TYR A 323 -19.20 -4.98 0.49
C TYR A 323 -20.02 -4.74 -0.78
N GLU A 324 -19.40 -4.37 -1.90
CA GLU A 324 -20.10 -4.19 -3.18
C GLU A 324 -20.67 -5.52 -3.67
N GLU A 325 -19.83 -6.56 -3.72
CA GLU A 325 -20.18 -7.86 -4.30
C GLU A 325 -20.82 -8.84 -3.29
N GLY A 326 -20.75 -8.54 -1.99
CA GLY A 326 -21.23 -9.45 -0.94
C GLY A 326 -20.31 -10.66 -0.73
N ILE A 327 -19.01 -10.49 -0.92
CA ILE A 327 -17.99 -11.54 -0.74
C ILE A 327 -17.67 -11.65 0.74
N GLY A 328 -18.01 -12.78 1.36
CA GLY A 328 -17.76 -13.03 2.79
C GLY A 328 -18.56 -12.15 3.77
N THR A 329 -19.41 -11.25 3.26
CA THR A 329 -20.29 -10.33 4.00
C THR A 329 -21.60 -10.12 3.23
N GLU A 330 -22.60 -9.49 3.84
CA GLU A 330 -23.77 -9.00 3.11
C GLU A 330 -23.41 -7.76 2.26
N VAL A 331 -24.05 -7.64 1.08
CA VAL A 331 -23.94 -6.47 0.21
C VAL A 331 -24.28 -5.18 0.97
N ASN A 332 -23.42 -4.17 0.85
CA ASN A 332 -23.62 -2.86 1.45
C ASN A 332 -22.96 -1.76 0.60
N GLU A 333 -23.73 -1.25 -0.36
CA GLU A 333 -23.29 -0.22 -1.31
C GLU A 333 -22.80 1.07 -0.62
N ILE A 334 -23.44 1.48 0.48
CA ILE A 334 -23.04 2.70 1.21
C ILE A 334 -21.64 2.53 1.81
N LYS A 335 -21.37 1.38 2.44
CA LYS A 335 -20.04 1.09 2.99
C LYS A 335 -19.00 0.91 1.90
N ALA A 336 -19.35 0.26 0.79
CA ALA A 336 -18.46 0.14 -0.37
C ALA A 336 -18.03 1.52 -0.87
N PHE A 337 -18.99 2.42 -1.08
CA PHE A 337 -18.74 3.80 -1.48
C PHE A 337 -17.84 4.56 -0.50
N GLU A 338 -18.10 4.48 0.81
CA GLU A 338 -17.27 5.13 1.84
C GLU A 338 -15.82 4.60 1.84
N LEU A 339 -15.63 3.29 1.68
CA LEU A 339 -14.31 2.66 1.65
C LEU A 339 -13.55 2.96 0.37
N TYR A 340 -14.22 2.96 -0.79
CA TYR A 340 -13.61 3.40 -2.05
C TYR A 340 -13.19 4.85 -2.00
N LYS A 341 -14.00 5.71 -1.38
CA LYS A 341 -13.62 7.11 -1.15
C LYS A 341 -12.35 7.22 -0.32
N LEU A 342 -12.25 6.49 0.80
CA LEU A 342 -11.06 6.51 1.66
C LEU A 342 -9.82 5.94 0.93
N ALA A 343 -9.96 4.84 0.20
CA ALA A 343 -8.86 4.27 -0.58
C ALA A 343 -8.42 5.19 -1.74
N ALA A 344 -9.36 5.92 -2.35
CA ALA A 344 -9.07 6.91 -3.38
C ALA A 344 -8.30 8.12 -2.84
N GLU A 345 -8.54 8.53 -1.58
CA GLU A 345 -7.78 9.60 -0.91
C GLU A 345 -6.29 9.27 -0.72
N SER A 346 -5.97 7.99 -0.52
CA SER A 346 -4.58 7.46 -0.54
C SER A 346 -3.98 7.36 -1.95
N GLY A 347 -4.76 7.68 -2.99
CA GLY A 347 -4.31 7.70 -4.38
C GLY A 347 -4.29 6.33 -5.06
N ASN A 348 -4.99 5.33 -4.53
CA ASN A 348 -5.20 4.03 -5.17
C ASN A 348 -6.02 4.20 -6.46
N GLU A 349 -5.44 3.79 -7.59
CA GLU A 349 -6.01 3.98 -8.91
C GLU A 349 -7.25 3.12 -9.20
N LYS A 350 -7.33 1.92 -8.62
CA LYS A 350 -8.52 1.06 -8.71
C LYS A 350 -9.68 1.63 -7.90
N ALA A 351 -9.38 2.14 -6.71
CA ALA A 351 -10.38 2.79 -5.86
C ALA A 351 -10.92 4.08 -6.49
N LEU A 352 -10.05 4.87 -7.15
CA LEU A 352 -10.48 6.04 -7.92
C LEU A 352 -11.45 5.66 -9.04
N PHE A 353 -11.16 4.59 -9.78
CA PHE A 353 -12.05 4.09 -10.81
C PHE A 353 -13.39 3.60 -10.22
N ASN A 354 -13.36 2.72 -9.21
CA ASN A 354 -14.61 2.21 -8.61
C ASN A 354 -15.44 3.31 -7.95
N LEU A 355 -14.81 4.33 -7.34
CA LEU A 355 -15.53 5.49 -6.83
C LEU A 355 -16.20 6.28 -7.97
N GLY A 356 -15.54 6.40 -9.13
CA GLY A 356 -16.13 7.00 -10.32
C GLY A 356 -17.35 6.21 -10.79
N TYR A 357 -17.24 4.88 -10.82
CA TYR A 357 -18.33 3.98 -11.16
C TYR A 357 -19.51 4.09 -10.19
N CYS A 358 -19.25 4.20 -8.89
CA CYS A 358 -20.31 4.45 -7.92
C CYS A 358 -21.07 5.76 -8.18
N TYR A 359 -20.39 6.83 -8.63
CA TYR A 359 -21.07 8.07 -9.00
C TYR A 359 -21.81 7.98 -10.33
N GLU A 360 -21.33 7.19 -11.30
CA GLU A 360 -22.02 6.99 -12.57
C GLU A 360 -23.34 6.23 -12.36
N GLU A 361 -23.29 5.12 -11.63
CA GLU A 361 -24.42 4.22 -11.43
C GLU A 361 -25.30 4.57 -10.21
N GLY A 362 -24.83 5.46 -9.32
CA GLY A 362 -25.53 5.81 -8.09
C GLY A 362 -25.44 4.71 -7.00
N ILE A 363 -24.33 3.99 -6.94
CA ILE A 363 -24.09 2.91 -5.97
C ILE A 363 -23.63 3.55 -4.65
N GLY A 364 -24.46 3.45 -3.60
CA GLY A 364 -24.16 4.03 -2.29
C GLY A 364 -24.13 5.57 -2.24
N THR A 365 -24.44 6.24 -3.36
CA THR A 365 -24.49 7.71 -3.52
C THR A 365 -25.55 8.11 -4.54
N GLU A 366 -25.84 9.40 -4.68
CA GLU A 366 -26.58 9.92 -5.83
C GLU A 366 -25.71 9.92 -7.10
N VAL A 367 -26.36 9.75 -8.26
CA VAL A 367 -25.71 9.82 -9.59
C VAL A 367 -25.10 11.21 -9.81
N ASP A 368 -23.83 11.25 -10.22
CA ASP A 368 -23.07 12.45 -10.55
C ASP A 368 -22.03 12.15 -11.64
N GLU A 369 -22.46 12.21 -12.90
CA GLU A 369 -21.62 11.92 -14.06
C GLU A 369 -20.38 12.83 -14.15
N ILE A 370 -20.47 14.08 -13.67
CA ILE A 370 -19.34 15.02 -13.70
C ILE A 370 -18.24 14.53 -12.74
N ARG A 371 -18.61 14.12 -11.52
CA ARG A 371 -17.65 13.53 -10.58
C ARG A 371 -17.10 12.20 -11.07
N ALA A 372 -17.95 11.35 -11.66
CA ALA A 372 -17.51 10.10 -12.25
C ALA A 372 -16.40 10.35 -13.30
N PHE A 373 -16.66 11.28 -14.22
CA PHE A 373 -15.70 11.69 -15.23
C PHE A 373 -14.38 12.21 -14.64
N GLU A 374 -14.43 13.08 -13.63
CA GLU A 374 -13.22 13.59 -12.97
C GLU A 374 -12.39 12.49 -12.30
N LEU A 375 -13.04 11.50 -11.69
CA LEU A 375 -12.39 10.37 -11.03
C LEU A 375 -11.79 9.38 -12.03
N TYR A 376 -12.51 9.05 -13.11
CA TYR A 376 -11.97 8.25 -14.21
C TYR A 376 -10.75 8.92 -14.83
N LYS A 377 -10.80 10.24 -15.01
CA LYS A 377 -9.66 11.01 -15.50
C LYS A 377 -8.45 10.89 -14.57
N LEU A 378 -8.65 11.04 -13.25
CA LEU A 378 -7.56 10.93 -12.28
C LEU A 378 -6.95 9.51 -12.24
N ALA A 379 -7.78 8.47 -12.31
CA ALA A 379 -7.32 7.08 -12.40
C ALA A 379 -6.55 6.82 -13.71
N ALA A 380 -7.03 7.34 -14.84
CA ALA A 380 -6.37 7.23 -16.14
C ALA A 380 -5.01 7.95 -16.17
N GLU A 381 -4.90 9.13 -15.56
CA GLU A 381 -3.65 9.90 -15.41
C GLU A 381 -2.61 9.16 -14.54
N LYS A 382 -3.07 8.31 -13.62
CA LYS A 382 -2.22 7.40 -12.83
C LYS A 382 -1.82 6.12 -13.59
N GLY A 383 -2.26 5.97 -14.84
CA GLY A 383 -1.92 4.83 -15.69
C GLY A 383 -2.86 3.63 -15.56
N TYR A 384 -4.02 3.76 -14.90
CA TYR A 384 -4.96 2.66 -14.81
C TYR A 384 -5.67 2.45 -16.16
N ILE A 385 -5.32 1.37 -16.83
CA ILE A 385 -5.72 1.06 -18.22
C ILE A 385 -7.25 0.98 -18.35
N THR A 386 -7.94 0.35 -17.39
CA THR A 386 -9.41 0.27 -17.42
C THR A 386 -10.03 1.66 -17.36
N ALA A 387 -9.53 2.56 -16.51
CA ALA A 387 -10.00 3.94 -16.47
C ALA A 387 -9.68 4.71 -17.75
N GLN A 388 -8.54 4.46 -18.41
CA GLN A 388 -8.25 5.08 -19.72
C GLN A 388 -9.31 4.69 -20.75
N ASN A 389 -9.70 3.42 -20.80
CA ASN A 389 -10.73 2.94 -21.70
C ASN A 389 -12.12 3.54 -21.38
N TYR A 390 -12.52 3.57 -20.11
CA TYR A 390 -13.77 4.20 -19.68
C TYR A 390 -13.79 5.70 -19.92
N LEU A 391 -12.69 6.40 -19.68
CA LEU A 391 -12.58 7.82 -19.99
C LEU A 391 -12.73 8.08 -21.50
N GLY A 392 -12.20 7.18 -22.33
CA GLY A 392 -12.41 7.20 -23.78
C GLY A 392 -13.90 7.09 -24.14
N TYR A 393 -14.60 6.15 -23.49
CA TYR A 393 -16.05 5.98 -23.62
C TYR A 393 -16.82 7.23 -23.16
N CYS A 394 -16.48 7.83 -22.02
CA CYS A 394 -17.11 9.07 -21.56
C CYS A 394 -16.95 10.21 -22.57
N TYR A 395 -15.78 10.35 -23.20
CA TYR A 395 -15.57 11.34 -24.26
C TYR A 395 -16.33 11.01 -25.55
N LYS A 396 -16.50 9.74 -25.89
CA LYS A 396 -17.29 9.32 -27.07
C LYS A 396 -18.77 9.65 -26.88
N GLU A 397 -19.33 9.31 -25.73
CA GLU A 397 -20.78 9.46 -25.45
C GLU A 397 -21.16 10.81 -24.84
N GLY A 398 -20.19 11.59 -24.33
CA GLY A 398 -20.43 12.85 -23.64
C GLY A 398 -20.92 12.69 -22.20
N ILE A 399 -20.46 11.65 -21.50
CA ILE A 399 -20.82 11.37 -20.09
C ILE A 399 -19.96 12.24 -19.18
N GLY A 400 -20.60 13.12 -18.40
CA GLY A 400 -19.90 14.05 -17.50
C GLY A 400 -19.01 15.09 -18.21
N THR A 401 -19.01 15.13 -19.54
CA THR A 401 -18.17 16.01 -20.36
C THR A 401 -18.80 16.26 -21.73
N GLU A 402 -18.22 17.16 -22.53
CA GLU A 402 -18.64 17.34 -23.93
C GLU A 402 -18.05 16.24 -24.81
N VAL A 403 -18.83 15.77 -25.79
CA VAL A 403 -18.37 14.79 -26.79
C VAL A 403 -17.06 15.25 -27.45
N ASN A 404 -16.07 14.37 -27.44
CA ASN A 404 -14.75 14.59 -28.02
C ASN A 404 -14.18 13.29 -28.58
N GLU A 405 -14.56 12.97 -29.81
CA GLU A 405 -14.13 11.75 -30.49
C GLU A 405 -12.61 11.65 -30.65
N THR A 406 -11.90 12.76 -30.87
CA THR A 406 -10.42 12.75 -30.97
C THR A 406 -9.78 12.28 -29.67
N LYS A 407 -10.25 12.77 -28.51
CA LYS A 407 -9.75 12.32 -27.22
C LYS A 407 -10.17 10.87 -26.91
N ALA A 408 -11.39 10.49 -27.28
CA ALA A 408 -11.84 9.11 -27.15
C ALA A 408 -10.89 8.16 -27.89
N PHE A 409 -10.57 8.47 -29.15
CA PHE A 409 -9.63 7.71 -29.96
C PHE A 409 -8.22 7.66 -29.34
N GLU A 410 -7.69 8.80 -28.89
CA GLU A 410 -6.36 8.86 -28.25
C GLU A 410 -6.29 7.99 -26.99
N LEU A 411 -7.35 7.97 -26.18
CA LEU A 411 -7.42 7.17 -24.95
C LEU A 411 -7.59 5.68 -25.22
N HIS A 412 -8.48 5.28 -26.13
CA HIS A 412 -8.61 3.87 -26.52
C HIS A 412 -7.32 3.36 -27.14
N LYS A 413 -6.64 4.18 -27.94
CA LYS A 413 -5.34 3.86 -28.50
C LYS A 413 -4.28 3.69 -27.41
N LEU A 414 -4.20 4.62 -26.46
CA LEU A 414 -3.26 4.55 -25.34
C LEU A 414 -3.49 3.29 -24.51
N ALA A 415 -4.76 2.98 -24.19
CA ALA A 415 -5.12 1.78 -23.44
C ALA A 415 -4.68 0.51 -24.18
N ALA A 416 -4.99 0.40 -25.47
CA ALA A 416 -4.59 -0.74 -26.30
C ALA A 416 -3.05 -0.92 -26.40
N GLU A 417 -2.30 0.17 -26.55
CA GLU A 417 -0.84 0.14 -26.68
C GLU A 417 -0.12 -0.15 -25.35
N SER A 418 -0.74 0.17 -24.21
CA SER A 418 -0.14 0.04 -22.87
C SER A 418 -0.33 -1.35 -22.23
N GLY A 419 -0.52 -2.40 -23.05
CA GLY A 419 -0.89 -3.74 -22.56
C GLY A 419 -2.38 -3.87 -22.29
N GLY A 420 -3.21 -3.16 -23.06
CA GLY A 420 -4.65 -3.13 -22.93
C GLY A 420 -5.33 -4.48 -23.01
N ASN A 421 -6.35 -4.66 -22.17
CA ASN A 421 -7.21 -5.84 -22.18
C ASN A 421 -8.02 -5.92 -23.49
N GLU A 422 -8.65 -7.06 -23.79
CA GLU A 422 -9.38 -7.28 -25.04
C GLU A 422 -10.46 -6.22 -25.36
N VAL A 423 -11.04 -5.59 -24.33
CA VAL A 423 -12.00 -4.49 -24.47
C VAL A 423 -11.38 -3.22 -25.08
N ALA A 424 -10.14 -2.89 -24.73
CA ALA A 424 -9.45 -1.71 -25.27
C ALA A 424 -9.11 -1.89 -26.76
N LEU A 425 -8.69 -3.11 -27.14
CA LEU A 425 -8.46 -3.48 -28.53
C LEU A 425 -9.75 -3.42 -29.34
N PHE A 426 -10.85 -3.93 -28.80
CA PHE A 426 -12.17 -3.85 -29.41
C PHE A 426 -12.62 -2.40 -29.65
N ASN A 427 -12.57 -1.55 -28.62
CA ASN A 427 -12.99 -0.14 -28.74
C ASN A 427 -12.14 0.63 -29.74
N LEU A 428 -10.83 0.38 -29.80
CA LEU A 428 -9.97 0.98 -30.82
C LEU A 428 -10.32 0.48 -32.23
N GLY A 429 -10.64 -0.81 -32.37
CA GLY A 429 -11.12 -1.39 -33.62
C GLY A 429 -12.40 -0.71 -34.10
N TYR A 430 -13.35 -0.50 -33.19
CA TYR A 430 -14.60 0.21 -33.45
C TYR A 430 -14.38 1.66 -33.86
N CYS A 431 -13.43 2.37 -33.23
CA CYS A 431 -13.07 3.71 -33.68
C CYS A 431 -12.54 3.73 -35.12
N TYR A 432 -11.77 2.74 -35.54
CA TYR A 432 -11.27 2.64 -36.91
C TYR A 432 -12.35 2.22 -37.92
N GLU A 433 -13.31 1.38 -37.52
CA GLU A 433 -14.44 0.99 -38.38
C GLU A 433 -15.33 2.20 -38.68
N GLU A 434 -15.74 2.91 -37.62
CA GLU A 434 -16.71 4.01 -37.72
C GLU A 434 -16.06 5.38 -38.03
N GLY A 435 -14.73 5.48 -37.95
CA GLY A 435 -14.02 6.75 -38.13
C GLY A 435 -14.19 7.72 -36.96
N ILE A 436 -14.34 7.20 -35.74
CA ILE A 436 -14.52 8.00 -34.51
C ILE A 436 -13.15 8.57 -34.12
N GLY A 437 -13.00 9.89 -34.25
CA GLY A 437 -11.77 10.61 -33.89
C GLY A 437 -10.56 10.30 -34.77
N THR A 438 -10.75 9.54 -35.85
CA THR A 438 -9.73 9.09 -36.79
C THR A 438 -10.33 8.88 -38.18
N GLU A 439 -9.49 8.64 -39.20
CA GLU A 439 -10.00 8.23 -40.51
C GLU A 439 -10.41 6.75 -40.49
N VAL A 440 -11.52 6.43 -41.17
CA VAL A 440 -11.98 5.04 -41.35
C VAL A 440 -10.84 4.19 -41.91
N ASN A 441 -10.56 3.07 -41.25
CA ASN A 441 -9.54 2.11 -41.63
C ASN A 441 -9.99 0.69 -41.33
N GLU A 442 -10.72 0.10 -42.29
CA GLU A 442 -11.30 -1.23 -42.16
C GLU A 442 -10.25 -2.32 -41.92
N THR A 443 -9.07 -2.21 -42.53
CA THR A 443 -7.98 -3.19 -42.33
C THR A 443 -7.46 -3.17 -40.89
N LYS A 444 -7.28 -1.98 -40.31
CA LYS A 444 -6.89 -1.87 -38.89
C LYS A 444 -8.00 -2.32 -37.96
N ALA A 445 -9.25 -1.97 -38.25
CA ALA A 445 -10.40 -2.44 -37.49
C ALA A 445 -10.43 -3.98 -37.44
N PHE A 446 -10.30 -4.63 -38.60
CA PHE A 446 -10.21 -6.08 -38.73
C PHE A 446 -9.06 -6.68 -37.93
N GLU A 447 -7.84 -6.12 -38.04
CA GLU A 447 -6.67 -6.59 -37.27
C GLU A 447 -6.89 -6.49 -35.76
N LEU A 448 -7.49 -5.40 -35.28
CA LEU A 448 -7.76 -5.17 -33.86
C LEU A 448 -8.87 -6.07 -33.32
N TYR A 449 -9.97 -6.25 -34.07
CA TYR A 449 -11.01 -7.20 -33.71
C TYR A 449 -10.48 -8.62 -33.66
N LYS A 450 -9.58 -8.98 -34.59
CA LYS A 450 -8.93 -10.29 -34.56
C LYS A 450 -8.10 -10.49 -33.28
N LEU A 451 -7.29 -9.50 -32.90
CA LEU A 451 -6.50 -9.57 -31.66
C LEU A 451 -7.39 -9.66 -30.42
N ALA A 452 -8.45 -8.84 -30.32
CA ALA A 452 -9.39 -8.89 -29.21
C ALA A 452 -10.15 -10.24 -29.14
N ALA A 453 -10.52 -10.80 -30.29
CA ALA A 453 -11.18 -12.10 -30.40
C ALA A 453 -10.25 -13.26 -30.00
N GLU A 454 -8.96 -13.20 -30.33
CA GLU A 454 -7.95 -14.18 -29.92
C GLU A 454 -7.78 -14.23 -28.40
N SER A 455 -7.93 -13.09 -27.72
CA SER A 455 -7.99 -12.97 -26.25
C SER A 455 -9.35 -13.38 -25.65
N GLY A 456 -10.32 -13.74 -26.48
CA GLY A 456 -11.59 -14.33 -26.06
C GLY A 456 -12.76 -13.38 -25.87
N ASN A 457 -12.64 -12.11 -26.28
CA ASN A 457 -13.73 -11.14 -26.25
C ASN A 457 -14.88 -11.55 -27.17
N GLU A 458 -16.08 -11.68 -26.63
CA GLU A 458 -17.26 -12.14 -27.34
C GLU A 458 -17.84 -11.12 -28.33
N GLU A 459 -17.74 -9.82 -28.03
CA GLU A 459 -18.14 -8.74 -28.95
C GLU A 459 -17.20 -8.67 -30.15
N ALA A 460 -15.90 -8.76 -29.92
CA ALA A 460 -14.90 -8.79 -30.98
C ALA A 460 -15.01 -10.05 -31.84
N LEU A 461 -15.37 -11.21 -31.24
CA LEU A 461 -15.68 -12.42 -32.00
C LEU A 461 -16.86 -12.20 -32.96
N PHE A 462 -17.91 -11.52 -32.49
CA PHE A 462 -19.04 -11.16 -33.34
C PHE A 462 -18.64 -10.16 -34.44
N ASN A 463 -17.98 -9.05 -34.09
CA ASN A 463 -17.57 -8.03 -35.07
C ASN A 463 -16.56 -8.58 -36.09
N LEU A 464 -15.64 -9.48 -35.68
CA LEU A 464 -14.76 -10.17 -36.61
C LEU A 464 -15.55 -11.07 -37.57
N GLY A 465 -16.59 -11.74 -37.06
CA GLY A 465 -17.52 -12.52 -37.89
C GLY A 465 -18.22 -11.64 -38.93
N TYR A 466 -18.69 -10.46 -38.51
CA TYR A 466 -19.29 -9.46 -39.37
C TYR A 466 -18.32 -8.93 -40.43
N CYS A 467 -17.06 -8.67 -40.07
CA CYS A 467 -16.04 -8.30 -41.03
C CYS A 467 -15.83 -9.36 -42.12
N TYR A 468 -15.83 -10.65 -41.76
CA TYR A 468 -15.75 -11.73 -42.75
C TYR A 468 -17.04 -11.90 -43.57
N GLU A 469 -18.21 -11.59 -43.02
CA GLU A 469 -19.47 -11.69 -43.75
C GLU A 469 -19.57 -10.62 -44.85
N GLU A 470 -19.25 -9.38 -44.49
CA GLU A 470 -19.40 -8.21 -45.36
C GLU A 470 -18.13 -7.85 -46.15
N GLY A 471 -16.98 -8.45 -45.79
CA GLY A 471 -15.69 -8.16 -46.42
C GLY A 471 -15.06 -6.85 -45.96
N ILE A 472 -15.28 -6.46 -44.70
CA ILE A 472 -14.73 -5.25 -44.09
C ILE A 472 -13.27 -5.54 -43.71
N GLY A 473 -12.32 -4.88 -44.38
CA GLY A 473 -10.89 -5.04 -44.11
C GLY A 473 -10.31 -6.42 -44.45
N THR A 474 -11.11 -7.32 -45.03
CA THR A 474 -10.75 -8.69 -45.41
C THR A 474 -11.57 -9.17 -46.61
N GLU A 475 -11.26 -10.34 -47.16
CA GLU A 475 -12.11 -10.98 -48.18
C GLU A 475 -13.36 -11.62 -47.55
N ILE A 476 -14.49 -11.56 -48.24
CA ILE A 476 -15.74 -12.21 -47.81
C ILE A 476 -15.50 -13.71 -47.59
N ASN A 477 -15.77 -14.17 -46.38
CA ASN A 477 -15.67 -15.56 -45.97
C ASN A 477 -16.80 -15.95 -44.99
N LYS A 478 -17.96 -16.27 -45.55
CA LYS A 478 -19.16 -16.65 -44.78
C LYS A 478 -18.97 -17.90 -43.91
N ILE A 479 -18.04 -18.80 -44.27
CA ILE A 479 -17.73 -19.98 -43.45
C ILE A 479 -17.01 -19.57 -42.17
N GLU A 480 -16.05 -18.65 -42.28
CA GLU A 480 -15.33 -18.15 -41.11
C GLU A 480 -16.22 -17.25 -40.25
N ALA A 481 -17.03 -16.39 -40.88
CA ALA A 481 -18.06 -15.61 -40.19
C ALA A 481 -18.95 -16.48 -39.31
N PHE A 482 -19.49 -17.58 -39.87
CA PHE A 482 -20.32 -18.51 -39.12
C PHE A 482 -19.60 -19.17 -37.94
N LYS A 483 -18.33 -19.56 -38.10
CA LYS A 483 -17.55 -20.13 -36.98
C LYS A 483 -17.40 -19.14 -35.83
N LEU A 484 -17.15 -17.88 -36.14
CA LEU A 484 -16.94 -16.82 -35.16
C LEU A 484 -18.24 -16.45 -34.44
N TYR A 485 -19.34 -16.30 -35.18
CA TYR A 485 -20.67 -16.12 -34.58
C TYR A 485 -21.05 -17.28 -33.67
N LYS A 486 -20.82 -18.51 -34.12
CA LYS A 486 -21.04 -19.70 -33.28
C LYS A 486 -20.24 -19.62 -31.98
N LEU A 487 -18.96 -19.26 -32.04
CA LEU A 487 -18.10 -19.17 -30.87
C LEU A 487 -18.53 -18.04 -29.91
N ALA A 488 -18.91 -16.88 -30.44
CA ALA A 488 -19.47 -15.78 -29.66
C ALA A 488 -20.77 -16.19 -28.96
N ALA A 489 -21.67 -16.90 -29.67
CA ALA A 489 -22.91 -17.41 -29.12
C ALA A 489 -22.70 -18.45 -28.01
N GLU A 490 -21.73 -19.36 -28.17
CA GLU A 490 -21.35 -20.34 -27.14
C GLU A 490 -20.76 -19.66 -25.90
N LYS A 491 -20.05 -18.55 -26.06
CA LYS A 491 -19.56 -17.69 -24.98
C LYS A 491 -20.67 -16.90 -24.28
N GLY A 492 -21.81 -16.68 -24.94
CA GLY A 492 -23.00 -16.04 -24.36
C GLY A 492 -23.42 -14.74 -25.05
N TYR A 493 -22.76 -14.36 -26.15
CA TYR A 493 -23.16 -13.16 -26.88
C TYR A 493 -24.47 -13.38 -27.62
N ILE A 494 -25.54 -12.77 -27.11
CA ILE A 494 -26.92 -13.02 -27.53
C ILE A 494 -27.13 -12.68 -29.00
N THR A 495 -26.54 -11.59 -29.48
CA THR A 495 -26.70 -11.14 -30.87
C THR A 495 -26.08 -12.13 -31.87
N ALA A 496 -25.05 -12.87 -31.47
CA ALA A 496 -24.47 -13.90 -32.32
C ALA A 496 -25.38 -15.14 -32.47
N GLN A 497 -26.38 -15.33 -31.62
CA GLN A 497 -27.29 -16.48 -31.67
C GLN A 497 -28.22 -16.43 -32.90
N TYR A 498 -28.45 -15.23 -33.45
CA TYR A 498 -29.23 -14.99 -34.67
C TYR A 498 -28.60 -15.60 -35.93
N CYS A 499 -27.30 -15.93 -35.94
CA CYS A 499 -26.67 -16.53 -37.12
C CYS A 499 -27.31 -17.88 -37.52
N TYR A 500 -27.90 -18.61 -36.57
CA TYR A 500 -28.63 -19.86 -36.82
C TYR A 500 -30.06 -19.64 -37.29
N GLU A 501 -30.71 -18.55 -36.87
CA GLU A 501 -32.05 -18.17 -37.31
C GLU A 501 -32.02 -17.70 -38.76
N GLU A 502 -31.05 -16.86 -39.13
CA GLU A 502 -30.94 -16.28 -40.47
C GLU A 502 -30.15 -17.16 -41.46
N GLY A 503 -29.55 -18.27 -41.01
CA GLY A 503 -28.78 -19.17 -41.88
C GLY A 503 -27.50 -18.54 -42.44
N ILE A 504 -26.82 -17.72 -41.65
CA ILE A 504 -25.59 -17.04 -42.11
C ILE A 504 -24.45 -18.06 -42.16
N GLY A 505 -24.03 -18.43 -43.37
CA GLY A 505 -22.94 -19.40 -43.58
C GLY A 505 -23.27 -20.86 -43.21
N THR A 506 -24.53 -21.14 -42.85
CA THR A 506 -25.10 -22.46 -42.53
C THR A 506 -26.53 -22.56 -43.07
N GLU A 507 -27.14 -23.74 -43.09
CA GLU A 507 -28.59 -23.84 -43.23
C GLU A 507 -29.29 -23.27 -41.99
N VAL A 508 -30.45 -22.62 -42.20
CA VAL A 508 -31.34 -22.14 -41.13
C VAL A 508 -31.65 -23.28 -40.17
N ASN A 509 -31.46 -23.03 -38.87
CA ASN A 509 -31.63 -24.01 -37.82
C ASN A 509 -32.27 -23.39 -36.57
N GLU A 510 -33.59 -23.23 -36.64
CA GLU A 510 -34.43 -22.67 -35.57
C GLU A 510 -34.29 -23.45 -34.25
N ILE A 511 -34.14 -24.77 -34.31
CA ILE A 511 -33.97 -25.62 -33.12
C ILE A 511 -32.69 -25.23 -32.37
N LYS A 512 -31.60 -25.04 -33.09
CA LYS A 512 -30.31 -24.69 -32.49
C LYS A 512 -30.24 -23.24 -32.02
N ALA A 513 -30.91 -22.33 -32.74
CA ALA A 513 -31.11 -20.96 -32.27
C ALA A 513 -31.87 -20.96 -30.93
N PHE A 514 -32.97 -21.72 -30.84
CA PHE A 514 -33.76 -21.89 -29.62
C PHE A 514 -32.94 -22.47 -28.44
N GLU A 515 -32.10 -23.48 -28.67
CA GLU A 515 -31.22 -24.04 -27.65
C GLU A 515 -30.22 -23.01 -27.09
N LEU A 516 -29.65 -22.15 -27.95
CA LEU A 516 -28.72 -21.10 -27.55
C LEU A 516 -29.40 -19.97 -26.79
N TYR A 517 -30.60 -19.56 -27.21
CA TYR A 517 -31.41 -18.59 -26.46
C TYR A 517 -31.74 -19.11 -25.07
N LYS A 518 -32.12 -20.39 -24.95
CA LYS A 518 -32.38 -21.00 -23.65
C LYS A 518 -31.15 -20.99 -22.74
N LEU A 519 -29.97 -21.31 -23.27
CA LEU A 519 -28.71 -21.24 -22.52
C LEU A 519 -28.39 -19.80 -22.06
N ALA A 520 -28.65 -18.79 -22.90
CA ALA A 520 -28.48 -17.40 -22.51
C ALA A 520 -29.47 -16.95 -21.42
N VAL A 521 -30.72 -17.42 -21.46
CA VAL A 521 -31.70 -17.19 -20.39
C VAL A 521 -31.24 -17.80 -19.08
N GLU A 522 -30.71 -19.02 -19.10
CA GLU A 522 -30.15 -19.68 -17.91
C GLU A 522 -28.96 -18.92 -17.32
N LYS A 523 -28.22 -18.17 -18.15
CA LYS A 523 -27.15 -17.25 -17.73
C LYS A 523 -27.65 -15.86 -17.30
N GLY A 524 -28.96 -15.64 -17.22
CA GLY A 524 -29.55 -14.39 -16.71
C GLY A 524 -29.75 -13.29 -17.77
N HIS A 525 -29.58 -13.59 -19.05
CA HIS A 525 -29.73 -12.59 -20.11
C HIS A 525 -31.21 -12.31 -20.46
N ILE A 526 -31.72 -11.14 -20.05
CA ILE A 526 -33.13 -10.73 -20.22
C ILE A 526 -33.52 -10.61 -21.71
N THR A 527 -32.63 -10.13 -22.58
CA THR A 527 -32.91 -9.99 -24.03
C THR A 527 -33.17 -11.34 -24.70
N ALA A 528 -32.50 -12.40 -24.24
CA ALA A 528 -32.74 -13.76 -24.73
C ALA A 528 -34.14 -14.28 -24.34
N GLN A 529 -34.72 -13.84 -23.21
CA GLN A 529 -36.09 -14.20 -22.81
C GLN A 529 -37.13 -13.63 -23.78
N ASN A 530 -36.93 -12.40 -24.25
CA ASN A 530 -37.81 -11.78 -25.23
C ASN A 530 -37.78 -12.53 -26.56
N ASN A 531 -36.59 -12.91 -27.03
CA ASN A 531 -36.42 -13.65 -28.29
C ASN A 531 -36.98 -15.07 -28.22
N LEU A 532 -36.85 -15.75 -27.08
CA LEU A 532 -37.45 -17.07 -26.83
C LEU A 532 -38.99 -17.03 -26.87
N GLY A 533 -39.61 -15.86 -26.65
CA GLY A 533 -41.06 -15.68 -26.72
C GLY A 533 -41.60 -15.51 -28.14
N TYR A 534 -40.73 -15.24 -29.12
CA TYR A 534 -41.09 -15.06 -30.53
C TYR A 534 -40.89 -16.32 -31.39
N LEU A 535 -39.93 -17.18 -31.01
CA LEU A 535 -39.71 -18.52 -31.56
C LEU A 535 -40.72 -19.53 -30.98
#